data_AF-A0A7S3RFL3-F1
#
_entry.id   AF-A0A7S3RFL3-F1
#
_cell.length_a   1.000
_cell.length_b   1.000
_cell.length_c   1.000
_cell.angle_alpha   90.00
_cell.angle_beta   90.00
_cell.angle_gamma   90.00
#
_symmetry.space_group_name_H-M   'P 1'
#
loop_
_entity.id
_entity.type
_entity.pdbx_description
1 polymer ?
#
loop_
_entity_poly.entity_id
_entity_poly.type
_entity_poly.pdbx_seq_one_letter_code
_entity_poly.pdbx_strand_id
1 'polypeptide(L)'
;IVLGEGKGFEIAQGRLGPGRIHHCMRSIGTAELALAAIVDRVHRRKAFGRVLAEKDSIRTAIAEARIDITKVRQLCYLAAVVADEKGFKAAQAHVAMIK
;
A
#
# COMPACT_ATOMS: atom_id res chain seq x y z
N ILE A 1 -20.19 28.89 6.41
CA ILE A 1 -18.72 29.12 6.54
C ILE A 1 -18.08 27.79 6.94
N VAL A 2 -17.02 27.35 6.24
CA VAL A 2 -16.21 26.19 6.66
C VAL A 2 -15.04 26.74 7.50
N LEU A 3 -15.13 26.60 8.82
CA LEU A 3 -14.20 27.13 9.83
C LEU A 3 -14.03 28.67 9.87
N GLY A 4 -13.43 29.30 8.86
CA GLY A 4 -13.20 30.75 8.82
C GLY A 4 -12.29 31.22 7.67
N GLU A 5 -12.25 32.53 7.42
CA GLU A 5 -11.34 33.13 6.43
C GLU A 5 -9.87 32.89 6.83
N GLY A 6 -8.99 32.66 5.85
CA GLY A 6 -7.58 32.33 6.07
C GLY A 6 -7.31 30.88 6.52
N LYS A 7 -8.34 30.05 6.74
CA LYS A 7 -8.20 28.67 7.25
C LYS A 7 -8.15 27.56 6.19
N GLY A 8 -8.07 27.90 4.91
CA GLY A 8 -8.15 26.93 3.80
C GLY A 8 -7.10 25.81 3.87
N PHE A 9 -5.84 26.15 4.18
CA PHE A 9 -4.76 25.15 4.26
C PHE A 9 -4.96 24.17 5.43
N GLU A 10 -5.45 24.65 6.57
CA GLU A 10 -5.73 23.83 7.75
C GLU A 10 -6.81 22.79 7.43
N ILE A 11 -7.91 23.21 6.80
CA ILE A 11 -8.99 22.33 6.37
C ILE A 11 -8.48 21.30 5.36
N ALA A 12 -7.69 21.75 4.37
CA ALA A 12 -7.15 20.86 3.35
C ALA A 12 -6.24 19.77 3.95
N GLN A 13 -5.32 20.12 4.85
CA GLN A 13 -4.45 19.12 5.50
C GLN A 13 -5.24 18.17 6.39
N GLY A 14 -6.25 18.67 7.12
CA GLY A 14 -7.14 17.84 7.93
C GLY A 14 -7.84 16.75 7.13
N ARG A 15 -8.19 17.02 5.87
CA ARG A 15 -8.81 16.04 4.97
C ARG A 15 -7.81 15.17 4.22
N LEU A 16 -6.69 15.74 3.79
CA LEU A 16 -5.70 15.03 2.98
C LEU A 16 -4.92 13.98 3.76
N GLY A 17 -4.70 14.15 5.07
CA GLY A 17 -4.08 13.12 5.93
C GLY A 17 -4.80 11.77 5.85
N PRO A 18 -6.10 11.71 6.23
CA PRO A 18 -6.91 10.51 6.06
C PRO A 18 -7.04 10.04 4.61
N GLY A 19 -7.17 10.98 3.66
CA GLY A 19 -7.23 10.65 2.24
C GLY A 19 -6.02 9.83 1.77
N ARG A 20 -4.81 10.26 2.14
CA ARG A 20 -3.55 9.59 1.78
C ARG A 20 -3.52 8.14 2.29
N ILE A 21 -3.84 7.92 3.57
CA ILE A 21 -3.77 6.57 4.15
C ILE A 21 -4.83 5.64 3.53
N HIS A 22 -6.04 6.12 3.25
CA HIS A 22 -7.09 5.33 2.60
C HIS A 22 -6.70 4.86 1.19
N HIS A 23 -5.97 5.68 0.44
CA HIS A 23 -5.44 5.25 -0.86
C HIS A 23 -4.41 4.13 -0.70
N CYS A 24 -3.51 4.24 0.28
CA CYS A 24 -2.50 3.21 0.54
C CYS A 24 -3.13 1.88 0.96
N MET A 25 -4.11 1.91 1.86
CA MET A 25 -4.88 0.73 2.30
C MET A 25 -5.53 0.00 1.11
N ARG A 26 -6.15 0.74 0.19
CA ARG A 26 -6.75 0.16 -1.03
C ARG A 26 -5.71 -0.41 -1.98
N SER A 27 -4.60 0.29 -2.18
CA SER A 27 -3.51 -0.19 -3.04
C SER A 27 -2.90 -1.50 -2.54
N ILE A 28 -2.81 -1.69 -1.22
CA ILE A 28 -2.37 -2.98 -0.63
C ILE A 28 -3.33 -4.11 -1.02
N GLY A 29 -4.64 -3.87 -0.97
CA GLY A 29 -5.64 -4.84 -1.42
C GLY A 29 -5.50 -5.18 -2.91
N THR A 30 -5.30 -4.17 -3.75
CA THR A 30 -5.03 -4.36 -5.18
C THR A 30 -3.75 -5.18 -5.42
N ALA A 31 -2.71 -4.95 -4.64
CA ALA A 31 -1.44 -5.69 -4.77
C ALA A 31 -1.59 -7.17 -4.38
N GLU A 32 -2.36 -7.49 -3.34
CA GLU A 32 -2.68 -8.89 -2.99
C GLU A 32 -3.44 -9.60 -4.10
N LEU A 33 -4.44 -8.93 -4.70
CA LEU A 33 -5.19 -9.47 -5.82
C LEU A 33 -4.28 -9.71 -7.05
N ALA A 34 -3.39 -8.76 -7.34
CA ALA A 34 -2.42 -8.89 -8.42
C ALA A 34 -1.46 -10.06 -8.19
N LEU A 35 -0.95 -10.20 -6.96
CA LEU A 35 -0.06 -11.32 -6.61
C LEU A 35 -0.78 -12.66 -6.74
N ALA A 36 -2.03 -12.78 -6.26
CA ALA A 36 -2.83 -13.99 -6.43
C ALA A 36 -3.03 -14.35 -7.92
N ALA A 37 -3.33 -13.35 -8.76
CA ALA A 37 -3.49 -13.54 -10.20
C ALA A 37 -2.17 -13.99 -10.87
N ILE A 38 -1.04 -13.44 -10.47
CA ILE A 38 0.29 -13.86 -10.95
C ILE A 38 0.55 -15.32 -10.57
N VAL A 39 0.32 -15.69 -9.30
CA VAL A 39 0.53 -17.06 -8.82
C VAL A 39 -0.33 -18.06 -9.61
N ASP A 40 -1.60 -17.77 -9.87
CA ASP A 40 -2.44 -18.63 -10.71
C ASP A 40 -1.89 -18.73 -12.16
N ARG A 41 -1.51 -17.58 -12.74
CA ARG A 41 -1.02 -17.51 -14.12
C ARG A 41 0.26 -18.32 -14.34
N VAL A 42 1.20 -18.29 -13.41
CA VAL A 42 2.51 -18.95 -13.58
C VAL A 42 2.42 -20.48 -13.56
N HIS A 43 1.39 -21.03 -12.92
CA HIS A 43 1.14 -22.49 -12.92
C HIS A 43 0.45 -22.95 -14.21
N ARG A 44 -0.35 -22.08 -14.85
CA ARG A 44 -1.12 -22.43 -16.06
C ARG A 44 -0.36 -22.18 -17.37
N ARG A 45 0.65 -21.31 -17.37
CA ARG A 45 1.39 -20.93 -18.57
C ARG A 45 2.69 -21.72 -18.69
N LYS A 46 2.90 -22.36 -19.84
CA LYS A 46 4.19 -22.93 -20.26
C LYS A 46 4.88 -22.02 -21.28
N ALA A 47 6.17 -21.77 -21.11
CA ALA A 47 7.00 -21.09 -22.09
C ALA A 47 8.43 -21.64 -22.03
N PHE A 48 9.08 -21.75 -23.18
CA PHE A 48 10.44 -22.30 -23.29
C PHE A 48 10.56 -23.66 -22.58
N GLY A 49 9.65 -24.58 -22.93
CA GLY A 49 9.68 -25.98 -22.51
C GLY A 49 9.20 -26.31 -21.08
N ARG A 50 8.90 -25.32 -20.24
CA ARG A 50 8.51 -25.54 -18.82
C ARG A 50 7.39 -24.59 -18.38
N VAL A 51 6.73 -24.90 -17.26
CA VAL A 51 5.79 -23.93 -16.64
C VAL A 51 6.56 -22.73 -16.13
N LEU A 52 5.92 -21.56 -16.12
CA LEU A 52 6.54 -20.34 -15.63
C LEU A 52 6.89 -20.41 -14.14
N ALA A 53 6.14 -21.19 -13.36
CA ALA A 53 6.42 -21.42 -11.93
C ALA A 53 7.79 -22.09 -11.67
N GLU A 54 8.37 -22.78 -12.65
CA GLU A 54 9.69 -23.41 -12.55
C GLU A 54 10.84 -22.45 -12.93
N LYS A 55 10.55 -21.23 -13.37
CA LYS A 55 11.57 -20.25 -13.75
C LYS A 55 12.01 -19.47 -12.50
N ASP A 56 13.28 -19.55 -12.13
CA ASP A 56 13.78 -18.92 -10.90
C ASP A 56 13.58 -17.41 -10.85
N SER A 57 13.75 -16.69 -11.97
CA SER A 57 13.48 -15.25 -12.05
C SER A 57 12.04 -14.89 -11.68
N ILE A 58 11.07 -15.74 -12.04
CA ILE A 58 9.65 -15.55 -11.72
C ILE A 58 9.41 -15.84 -10.24
N ARG A 59 10.03 -16.89 -9.69
CA ARG A 59 9.93 -17.23 -8.26
C ARG A 59 10.49 -16.11 -7.39
N THR A 60 11.64 -15.55 -7.77
CA THR A 60 12.25 -14.41 -7.09
C THR A 60 11.33 -13.19 -7.12
N ALA A 61 10.79 -12.83 -8.30
CA ALA A 61 9.87 -11.70 -8.41
C ALA A 61 8.60 -11.86 -7.55
N ILE A 62 8.04 -13.08 -7.47
CA ILE A 62 6.88 -13.37 -6.60
C ILE A 62 7.27 -13.24 -5.12
N ALA A 63 8.45 -13.73 -4.74
CA ALA A 63 8.96 -13.63 -3.36
C ALA A 63 9.19 -12.17 -2.95
N GLU A 64 9.82 -11.37 -3.82
CA GLU A 64 10.03 -9.93 -3.62
C GLU A 64 8.70 -9.19 -3.49
N ALA A 65 7.74 -9.45 -4.38
CA ALA A 65 6.41 -8.85 -4.29
C ALA A 65 5.69 -9.17 -2.97
N ARG A 66 5.79 -10.41 -2.47
CA ARG A 66 5.25 -10.79 -1.15
C ARG A 66 5.92 -10.02 -0.01
N ILE A 67 7.25 -9.90 -0.05
CA ILE A 67 8.02 -9.13 0.93
C ILE A 67 7.59 -7.65 0.90
N ASP A 68 7.50 -7.05 -0.29
CA ASP A 68 7.10 -5.66 -0.47
C ASP A 68 5.70 -5.39 0.06
N ILE A 69 4.71 -6.21 -0.33
CA ILE A 69 3.34 -6.09 0.17
C ILE A 69 3.29 -6.17 1.70
N THR A 70 4.10 -7.04 2.29
CA THR A 70 4.17 -7.18 3.75
C THR A 70 4.77 -5.94 4.41
N LYS A 71 5.89 -5.43 3.88
CA LYS A 71 6.54 -4.20 4.38
C LYS A 71 5.60 -3.01 4.33
N VAL A 72 4.95 -2.75 3.18
CA VAL A 72 4.06 -1.59 3.04
C VAL A 72 2.80 -1.73 3.90
N ARG A 73 2.30 -2.96 4.11
CA ARG A 73 1.20 -3.21 5.04
C ARG A 73 1.58 -2.85 6.48
N GLN A 74 2.76 -3.28 6.93
CA GLN A 74 3.24 -2.96 8.28
C GLN A 74 3.45 -1.45 8.45
N LEU A 75 4.03 -0.77 7.46
CA LEU A 75 4.18 0.69 7.49
C LEU A 75 2.82 1.42 7.47
N CYS A 76 1.83 0.89 6.75
CA CYS A 76 0.47 1.41 6.74
C CYS A 76 -0.22 1.24 8.12
N TYR A 77 -0.06 0.08 8.76
CA TYR A 77 -0.55 -0.12 10.12
C TYR A 77 0.12 0.78 11.13
N LEU A 78 1.44 0.97 11.04
CA LEU A 78 2.15 1.92 11.89
C LEU A 78 1.57 3.35 11.74
N ALA A 79 1.34 3.80 10.50
CA ALA A 79 0.72 5.10 10.25
C ALA A 79 -0.70 5.20 10.83
N ALA A 80 -1.49 4.12 10.73
CA ALA A 80 -2.84 4.06 11.26
C ALA A 80 -2.85 4.10 12.80
N VAL A 81 -2.04 3.28 13.46
CA VAL A 81 -1.92 3.23 14.93
C VAL A 81 -1.51 4.60 15.49
N VAL A 82 -0.50 5.24 14.89
CA VAL A 82 -0.08 6.59 15.33
C VAL A 82 -1.20 7.62 15.11
N ALA A 83 -1.99 7.49 14.04
CA ALA A 83 -3.13 8.36 13.79
C ALA A 83 -4.28 8.13 14.78
N ASP A 84 -4.56 6.88 15.14
CA ASP A 84 -5.60 6.51 16.10
C ASP A 84 -5.24 6.97 17.52
N GLU A 85 -3.99 6.79 17.94
CA GLU A 85 -3.54 7.14 19.29
C GLU A 85 -3.26 8.65 19.48
N LYS A 86 -2.69 9.30 18.46
CA LYS A 86 -2.10 10.66 18.59
C LYS A 86 -2.64 11.67 17.58
N GLY A 87 -3.56 11.26 16.71
CA GLY A 87 -4.15 12.08 15.65
C GLY A 87 -3.25 12.23 14.41
N PHE A 88 -3.88 12.62 13.29
CA PHE A 88 -3.22 12.73 11.98
C PHE A 88 -2.07 13.74 11.91
N LYS A 89 -2.06 14.77 12.77
CA LYS A 89 -0.95 15.73 12.84
C LYS A 89 0.33 15.06 13.33
N ALA A 90 0.25 14.21 14.36
CA ALA A 90 1.39 13.44 14.84
C ALA A 90 1.78 12.32 13.87
N ALA A 91 0.81 11.75 13.15
CA ALA A 91 1.05 10.70 12.15
C ALA A 91 1.65 11.22 10.83
N GLN A 92 1.82 12.53 10.65
CA GLN A 92 2.18 13.14 9.36
C GLN A 92 3.41 12.50 8.70
N ALA A 93 4.47 12.24 9.48
CA ALA A 93 5.68 11.60 8.96
C ALA A 93 5.41 10.18 8.44
N HIS A 94 4.66 9.37 9.19
CA HIS A 94 4.30 8.01 8.80
C HIS A 94 3.35 7.98 7.59
N VAL A 95 2.37 8.87 7.57
CA VAL A 95 1.45 9.05 6.43
C VAL A 95 2.20 9.51 5.18
N ALA A 96 3.25 10.33 5.31
CA ALA A 96 4.11 10.71 4.20
C ALA A 96 5.00 9.55 3.74
N MET A 97 5.57 8.75 4.66
CA MET A 97 6.41 7.61 4.32
C MET A 97 5.67 6.52 3.52
N ILE A 98 4.39 6.28 3.83
CA ILE A 98 3.60 5.26 3.13
C ILE A 98 3.01 5.74 1.80
N LYS A 99 3.00 7.06 1.53
CA LYS A 99 2.31 7.65 0.38
C LYS A 99 3.21 7.74 -0.84
#